data_AF-A0A7N0V9N2-F1
#
_entry.id   AF-A0A7N0V9N2-F1
#
_cell.length_a   1.000
_cell.length_b   1.000
_cell.length_c   1.000
_cell.angle_alpha   90.00
_cell.angle_beta   90.00
_cell.angle_gamma   90.00
#
_symmetry.space_group_name_H-M   'P 1'
#
loop_
_entity.id
_entity.type
_entity.pdbx_description
1 polymer ?
#
loop_
_entity_poly.entity_id
_entity_poly.type
_entity_poly.pdbx_seq_one_letter_code
_entity_poly.pdbx_strand_id
1 'polypeptide(L)'
;MLQGAVISEDMVKDGYEDIMNIDISSVAIELMRTKYEHFPQLKYLQMDFRDMSFFSDDTFDCIIDKGTLDSLMCGNSALLSSAQMLGEVCRFSSIL
;
A
#
# COMPACT_ATOMS: atom_id res chain seq x y z
N MET A 1 0.36 -7.86 16.88
CA MET A 1 0.80 -6.46 16.70
C MET A 1 0.81 -6.21 15.20
N LEU A 2 -0.05 -5.32 14.68
CA LEU A 2 -0.05 -4.97 13.25
C LEU A 2 1.27 -4.24 12.94
N GLN A 3 2.28 -4.97 12.45
CA GLN A 3 3.63 -4.42 12.22
C GLN A 3 3.69 -3.39 11.07
N GLY A 4 2.69 -3.35 10.19
CA GLY A 4 2.70 -2.47 9.02
C GLY A 4 2.58 -0.96 9.30
N ALA A 5 2.12 -0.59 10.50
CA ALA A 5 1.94 0.81 10.89
C ALA A 5 3.26 1.54 11.16
N VAL A 6 4.22 0.83 11.76
CA VAL A 6 5.50 1.39 12.21
C VAL A 6 6.31 1.95 11.04
N ILE A 7 6.29 1.24 9.91
CA ILE A 7 7.03 1.64 8.69
C ILE A 7 6.60 3.03 8.21
N SER A 8 5.28 3.30 8.14
CA SER A 8 4.82 4.60 7.63
C SER A 8 5.12 5.75 8.60
N GLU A 9 5.09 5.50 9.90
CA GLU A 9 5.47 6.51 10.90
C GLU A 9 6.95 6.88 10.78
N ASP A 10 7.81 5.88 10.59
CA ASP A 10 9.25 6.12 10.43
C ASP A 10 9.56 6.87 9.14
N MET A 11 8.84 6.58 8.04
CA MET A 11 8.91 7.40 6.82
C MET A 11 8.54 8.87 7.08
N VAL A 12 7.52 9.16 7.89
CA VAL A 12 7.21 10.56 8.23
C VAL A 12 8.37 11.21 8.99
N LYS A 13 9.03 10.49 9.90
CA LYS A 13 10.21 11.00 10.64
C LYS A 13 11.41 11.23 9.71
N ASP A 14 11.53 10.43 8.67
CA ASP A 14 12.57 10.53 7.64
C ASP A 14 12.28 11.64 6.61
N GLY A 15 11.13 12.33 6.72
CA GLY A 15 10.80 13.53 5.94
C GLY A 15 9.88 13.29 4.74
N TYR A 16 9.26 12.11 4.62
CA TYR A 16 8.28 11.85 3.57
C TYR A 16 6.95 12.57 3.88
N GLU A 17 6.42 13.32 2.91
CA GLU A 17 5.27 14.20 3.12
C GLU A 17 3.94 13.65 2.58
N ASP A 18 3.96 12.77 1.57
CA ASP A 18 2.75 12.20 0.96
C ASP A 18 2.83 10.67 0.92
N ILE A 19 2.21 10.01 1.91
CA ILE A 19 2.24 8.55 2.06
C ILE A 19 0.83 8.01 1.95
N MET A 20 0.54 7.31 0.85
CA MET A 20 -0.72 6.60 0.63
C MET A 20 -0.62 5.17 1.16
N ASN A 21 -1.40 4.86 2.19
CA ASN A 21 -1.57 3.49 2.69
C ASN A 21 -2.87 2.92 2.14
N ILE A 22 -2.79 1.71 1.59
CA ILE A 22 -3.97 1.00 1.06
C ILE A 22 -4.09 -0.38 1.66
N ASP A 23 -5.32 -0.88 1.73
CA ASP A 23 -5.65 -2.25 2.14
C ASP A 23 -7.05 -2.59 1.61
N ILE A 24 -7.31 -3.87 1.33
CA ILE A 24 -8.64 -4.35 0.93
C ILE A 24 -9.64 -4.30 2.10
N SER A 25 -9.14 -4.37 3.33
CA SER A 25 -9.92 -4.41 4.56
C SER A 25 -10.33 -3.01 5.00
N SER A 26 -11.62 -2.70 4.87
CA SER A 26 -12.21 -1.47 5.42
C SER A 26 -11.93 -1.30 6.91
N VAL A 27 -12.02 -2.40 7.67
CA VAL A 27 -11.77 -2.42 9.12
C VAL A 27 -10.34 -1.99 9.45
N ALA A 28 -9.35 -2.50 8.69
CA ALA A 28 -7.95 -2.12 8.90
C ALA A 28 -7.72 -0.64 8.55
N ILE A 29 -8.28 -0.18 7.43
CA ILE A 29 -8.21 1.23 7.00
C ILE A 29 -8.82 2.17 8.04
N GLU A 30 -10.00 1.87 8.56
CA GLU A 30 -10.67 2.71 9.56
C GLU A 30 -9.91 2.75 10.90
N LEU A 31 -9.41 1.60 11.35
CA LEU A 31 -8.57 1.51 12.55
C LEU A 31 -7.30 2.36 12.41
N MET A 32 -6.62 2.25 11.27
CA MET A 32 -5.38 2.96 11.01
C MET A 32 -5.60 4.46 10.84
N ARG A 33 -6.65 4.85 10.11
CA ARG A 33 -7.04 6.26 9.96
C ARG A 33 -7.34 6.91 11.31
N THR A 34 -8.06 6.22 12.19
CA THR A 34 -8.37 6.72 13.54
C THR A 34 -7.10 6.78 14.40
N LYS A 35 -6.27 5.73 14.36
CA LYS A 35 -5.06 5.65 15.19
C LYS A 35 -4.04 6.73 14.83
N TYR A 36 -3.94 7.09 13.56
CA TYR A 36 -2.92 8.01 13.03
C TYR A 36 -3.51 9.31 12.50
N GLU A 37 -4.70 9.71 12.96
CA GLU A 37 -5.40 10.93 12.52
C GLU A 37 -4.57 12.22 12.68
N HIS A 38 -3.59 12.20 13.60
CA HIS A 38 -2.71 13.31 13.91
C HIS A 38 -1.47 13.39 13.00
N PHE A 39 -1.30 12.45 12.07
CA PHE A 39 -0.25 12.47 11.05
C PHE A 39 -0.85 12.83 9.68
N PRO A 40 -0.89 14.12 9.30
CA PRO A 40 -1.50 14.55 8.04
C PRO A 40 -0.80 13.99 6.78
N GLN A 41 0.45 13.56 6.90
CA GLN A 41 1.21 12.92 5.83
C GLN A 41 0.69 11.51 5.50
N LEU A 42 -0.01 10.86 6.44
CA LEU A 42 -0.50 9.49 6.31
C LEU A 42 -1.94 9.49 5.80
N LYS A 43 -2.09 9.15 4.52
CA LYS A 43 -3.39 8.95 3.87
C LYS A 43 -3.76 7.47 3.88
N TYR A 44 -5.05 7.17 3.97
CA TYR A 44 -5.57 5.80 4.05
C TYR A 44 -6.75 5.63 3.10
N LEU A 45 -6.65 4.67 2.18
CA LEU A 45 -7.67 4.37 1.18
C LEU A 45 -7.96 2.87 1.13
N GLN A 46 -9.23 2.48 1.22
CA GLN A 46 -9.60 1.08 0.99
C GLN A 46 -9.53 0.80 -0.52
N MET A 47 -8.66 -0.12 -0.92
CA MET A 47 -8.40 -0.44 -2.31
C MET A 47 -7.74 -1.82 -2.44
N ASP A 48 -8.01 -2.51 -3.54
CA ASP A 48 -7.31 -3.74 -3.89
C ASP A 48 -6.07 -3.40 -4.72
N PHE A 49 -4.88 -3.75 -4.21
CA PHE A 49 -3.63 -3.46 -4.91
C PHE A 49 -3.58 -4.11 -6.31
N ARG A 50 -4.35 -5.17 -6.54
CA ARG A 50 -4.44 -5.81 -7.87
C ARG A 50 -5.18 -4.97 -8.91
N ASP A 51 -5.86 -3.91 -8.47
CA ASP A 51 -6.59 -2.95 -9.31
C ASP A 51 -6.43 -1.54 -8.75
N MET A 52 -5.39 -0.83 -9.21
CA MET A 52 -5.10 0.53 -8.79
C MET A 52 -5.50 1.56 -9.85
N SER A 53 -6.49 1.25 -10.70
CA SER A 53 -6.89 2.07 -11.84
C SER A 53 -7.34 3.50 -11.49
N PHE A 54 -7.61 3.76 -10.20
CA PHE A 54 -7.92 5.09 -9.67
C PHE A 54 -6.74 6.07 -9.79
N PHE A 55 -5.50 5.56 -9.72
CA PHE A 55 -4.28 6.36 -9.85
C PHE A 55 -3.73 6.26 -11.27
N SER A 56 -3.20 7.36 -11.81
CA SER A 56 -2.48 7.39 -13.08
C SER A 56 -1.13 6.66 -13.00
N ASP A 57 -0.55 6.32 -14.14
CA ASP A 57 0.80 5.77 -14.23
C ASP A 57 1.83 6.76 -13.65
N ASP A 58 2.96 6.26 -13.15
CA ASP A 58 4.03 7.04 -12.51
C ASP A 58 3.57 8.01 -11.39
N THR A 59 2.43 7.73 -10.73
CA THR A 59 1.89 8.58 -9.63
C THR A 59 2.71 8.48 -8.34
N PHE A 60 3.48 7.41 -8.15
CA PHE A 60 4.20 7.15 -6.90
C PHE A 60 5.70 6.97 -7.18
N ASP A 61 6.54 7.72 -6.46
CA ASP A 61 7.99 7.59 -6.56
C ASP A 61 8.52 6.25 -6.01
N CYS A 62 7.83 5.69 -5.02
CA CYS A 62 8.18 4.40 -4.43
C CYS A 62 6.95 3.60 -4.01
N ILE A 63 7.09 2.28 -4.00
CA ILE A 63 6.09 1.35 -3.50
C ILE A 63 6.76 0.45 -2.47
N ILE A 64 6.12 0.32 -1.31
CA ILE A 64 6.58 -0.55 -0.23
C ILE A 64 5.52 -1.61 0.01
N ASP A 65 5.83 -2.86 -0.31
CA ASP A 65 5.02 -4.00 0.08
C ASP A 65 5.26 -4.34 1.56
N LYS A 66 4.18 -4.46 2.34
CA LYS A 66 4.23 -4.74 3.78
C LYS A 66 3.74 -6.16 4.10
N GLY A 67 4.12 -7.12 3.26
CA GLY A 67 3.69 -8.51 3.34
C GLY A 67 2.34 -8.77 2.67
N THR A 68 1.87 -7.85 1.81
CA THR A 68 0.68 -8.08 0.99
C THR A 68 0.98 -9.15 -0.06
N LEU A 69 2.17 -9.16 -0.65
CA LEU A 69 2.57 -10.21 -1.60
C LEU A 69 2.56 -11.60 -0.95
N ASP A 70 3.14 -11.74 0.25
CA ASP A 70 3.13 -13.00 1.00
C ASP A 70 1.70 -13.49 1.26
N SER A 71 0.80 -12.56 1.59
CA SER A 71 -0.61 -12.85 1.83
C SER A 71 -1.33 -13.33 0.56
N LEU A 72 -1.03 -12.72 -0.60
CA LEU A 72 -1.57 -13.16 -1.89
C LEU A 72 -1.03 -14.53 -2.30
N MET A 73 0.24 -14.80 -2.02
CA MET A 73 0.91 -16.07 -2.36
C MET A 73 0.40 -17.28 -1.56
N CYS A 74 -0.30 -17.06 -0.45
CA CYS A 74 -0.94 -18.12 0.33
C CYS A 74 -2.33 -18.52 -0.21
N GLY A 75 -2.87 -17.79 -1.19
CA GLY A 75 -4.22 -18.01 -1.72
C GLY A 75 -4.31 -19.03 -2.86
N ASN A 76 -5.53 -19.51 -3.14
CA ASN A 76 -5.80 -20.47 -4.22
C ASN A 76 -5.40 -19.98 -5.62
N SER A 77 -5.31 -18.65 -5.82
CA SER A 77 -4.93 -18.00 -7.08
C SER A 77 -3.62 -17.23 -6.95
N ALA A 78 -2.71 -17.69 -6.08
CA ALA A 78 -1.45 -17.05 -5.74
C ALA A 78 -0.70 -16.44 -6.95
N LEU A 79 -0.42 -17.26 -7.97
CA LEU A 79 0.34 -16.81 -9.15
C LEU A 79 -0.37 -15.69 -9.91
N LEU A 80 -1.69 -15.79 -10.11
CA LEU A 80 -2.46 -14.77 -10.82
C LEU A 80 -2.53 -13.48 -10.01
N SER A 81 -2.89 -13.57 -8.73
CA SER A 81 -3.01 -12.41 -7.85
C SER A 81 -1.68 -11.67 -7.72
N SER A 82 -0.58 -12.39 -7.58
CA SER A 82 0.76 -11.80 -7.49
C SER A 82 1.22 -11.21 -8.83
N ALA A 83 0.90 -11.85 -9.95
CA ALA A 83 1.17 -11.26 -11.27
C ALA A 83 0.41 -9.95 -11.49
N GLN A 84 -0.86 -9.88 -11.06
CA GLN A 84 -1.66 -8.64 -11.12
C GLN A 84 -1.05 -7.54 -10.24
N MET A 85 -0.69 -7.88 -9.00
CA MET A 85 0.01 -6.96 -8.09
C MET A 85 1.31 -6.42 -8.73
N LEU A 86 2.17 -7.31 -9.25
CA LEU A 86 3.41 -6.89 -9.89
C LEU A 86 3.16 -6.05 -11.16
N GLY A 87 2.06 -6.31 -11.88
CA GLY A 87 1.61 -5.49 -12.99
C GLY A 87 1.34 -4.04 -12.58
N GLU A 88 0.63 -3.83 -11.46
CA GLU A 88 0.41 -2.48 -10.92
C GLU A 88 1.72 -1.83 -10.43
N VAL A 89 2.65 -2.60 -9.83
CA VAL A 89 3.97 -2.06 -9.47
C VAL A 89 4.71 -1.53 -10.71
N CYS A 90 4.73 -2.29 -11.81
CA CYS A 90 5.36 -1.87 -13.07
C CYS A 90 4.70 -0.63 -13.68
N ARG A 91 3.41 -0.40 -13.43
CA ARG A 91 2.68 0.77 -13.93
C ARG A 91 3.07 2.07 -13.21
N PHE A 92 3.49 1.95 -11.96
CA PHE A 92 3.89 3.08 -11.13
C PHE A 92 5.40 3.31 -11.09
N SER A 93 6.18 2.29 -11.41
CA SER A 93 7.64 2.38 -11.41
C SER A 93 8.17 2.04 -12.80
N SER A 94 8.53 3.09 -13.54
CA SER A 94 9.38 2.96 -14.71
C SER A 94 10.74 2.33 -14.30
N ILE A 95 10.93 1.05 -14.61
CA ILE A 95 12.24 0.38 -14.44
C ILE A 95 13.25 1.11 -15.34
N LEU A 96 14.23 1.79 -14.73
CA LEU A 96 15.46 2.22 -15.41
C LEU A 96 16.35 1.01 -15.69
#